data_AF-A0A7Y2TEY1-F1
#
_entry.id   AF-A0A7Y2TEY1-F1
#
_cell.length_a   1.000
_cell.length_b   1.000
_cell.length_c   1.000
_cell.angle_alpha   90.00
_cell.angle_beta   90.00
_cell.angle_gamma   90.00
#
_symmetry.space_group_name_H-M   'P 1'
#
loop_
_entity.id
_entity.type
_entity.pdbx_description
1 polymer ?
#
loop_
_entity_poly.entity_id
_entity_poly.type
_entity_poly.pdbx_seq_one_letter_code
_entity_poly.pdbx_strand_id
1 'polypeptide(L)' 'MENYFNKFRKHIIGINNTINTPYGENKKIVYADWTASGRNYLPIEQRMCNEIMPYVANTHTDTNSTGMAMTYA' A
#
# COMPACT_ATOMS: atom_id res chain seq x y z
N MET A 1 7.78 -1.82 -23.06
CA MET A 1 7.16 -1.10 -21.93
C MET A 1 7.00 -1.99 -20.70
N GLU A 2 6.53 -3.24 -20.85
CA GLU A 2 6.35 -4.19 -19.73
C GLU A 2 7.60 -4.40 -18.84
N ASN A 3 8.77 -4.61 -19.44
CA ASN A 3 10.02 -4.82 -18.69
C ASN A 3 10.36 -3.66 -17.74
N TYR A 4 10.06 -2.42 -18.13
CA TYR A 4 10.29 -1.25 -17.29
C TYR A 4 9.39 -1.28 -16.04
N PHE A 5 8.13 -1.71 -16.20
CA PHE A 5 7.15 -1.70 -15.12
C PHE A 5 7.19 -2.95 -14.23
N ASN A 6 7.86 -4.03 -14.64
CA ASN A 6 8.00 -5.26 -13.85
C ASN A 6 8.55 -5.00 -12.44
N LYS A 7 9.47 -4.05 -12.29
CA LYS A 7 10.04 -3.67 -10.98
C LYS A 7 8.99 -3.09 -10.02
N PHE A 8 7.95 -2.44 -10.52
CA PHE A 8 6.84 -1.92 -9.72
C PHE A 8 5.77 -2.99 -9.56
N ARG A 9 5.43 -3.73 -10.62
CA ARG A 9 4.37 -4.76 -10.61
C ARG A 9 4.54 -5.78 -9.48
N LYS A 10 5.78 -6.21 -9.20
CA LYS A 10 6.08 -7.19 -8.13
C LYS A 10 5.73 -6.70 -6.72
N HIS A 11 5.55 -5.40 -6.53
CA HIS A 11 5.25 -4.77 -5.23
C HIS A 11 3.76 -4.45 -5.04
N ILE A 12 2.92 -4.73 -6.04
CA ILE A 12 1.46 -4.58 -5.90
C ILE A 12 0.96 -5.66 -4.93
N ILE A 13 0.24 -5.23 -3.89
CA ILE A 13 -0.31 -6.15 -2.89
C ILE A 13 -1.35 -7.06 -3.55
N GLY A 14 -1.21 -8.37 -3.35
CA GLY A 14 -2.14 -9.37 -3.85
C GLY A 14 -2.12 -9.61 -5.37
N ILE A 15 -1.08 -9.15 -6.10
CA ILE A 15 -1.00 -9.27 -7.56
C ILE A 15 -1.09 -10.71 -8.09
N ASN A 16 -0.70 -11.70 -7.29
CA ASN A 16 -0.74 -13.12 -7.63
C ASN A 16 -1.78 -13.89 -6.81
N ASN A 17 -2.67 -13.20 -6.10
CA ASN A 17 -3.70 -13.87 -5.31
C ASN A 17 -4.67 -14.61 -6.22
N THR A 18 -5.15 -15.73 -5.71
CA THR A 18 -6.16 -16.57 -6.33
C THR A 18 -7.40 -16.64 -5.46
N ILE A 19 -8.53 -16.97 -6.07
CA ILE A 19 -9.81 -17.21 -5.41
C ILE A 19 -10.43 -18.50 -5.94
N ASN A 20 -11.21 -19.15 -5.09
CA ASN A 20 -12.05 -20.27 -5.51
C ASN A 20 -13.34 -19.73 -6.12
N THR A 21 -13.76 -20.35 -7.22
CA THR A 21 -14.98 -19.99 -7.93
C THR A 21 -15.80 -21.24 -8.21
N PRO A 22 -17.12 -21.13 -8.43
CA PRO A 22 -17.93 -22.26 -8.88
C PRO A 22 -17.42 -22.91 -10.19
N TYR A 23 -16.60 -22.19 -10.97
CA TYR A 23 -16.05 -22.61 -12.26
C TYR A 23 -14.57 -23.04 -12.19
N GLY A 24 -14.08 -23.32 -10.98
CA GLY A 24 -12.75 -23.87 -10.73
C GLY A 24 -12.06 -23.24 -9.54
N GLU A 25 -11.13 -24.00 -8.97
CA GLU A 25 -10.26 -23.59 -7.88
C GLU A 25 -9.13 -22.69 -8.37
N ASN A 26 -8.58 -21.88 -7.46
CA ASN A 26 -7.35 -21.12 -7.67
C ASN A 26 -7.33 -20.21 -8.91
N LYS A 27 -8.47 -19.59 -9.26
CA LYS A 27 -8.53 -18.58 -10.33
C LYS A 27 -7.79 -17.32 -9.91
N LYS A 28 -6.89 -16.81 -10.76
CA LYS A 28 -6.19 -15.55 -10.51
C LYS A 28 -7.17 -14.38 -10.41
N ILE A 29 -7.01 -13.56 -9.38
CA ILE A 29 -7.79 -12.32 -9.26
C ILE A 29 -7.25 -11.30 -10.26
N VAL A 30 -8.08 -10.91 -11.23
CA VAL A 30 -7.79 -9.82 -12.17
C VAL A 30 -8.50 -8.57 -11.68
N TYR A 31 -7.74 -7.56 -11.26
CA TYR A 31 -8.29 -6.26 -10.92
C TYR A 31 -8.27 -5.35 -12.15
N ALA A 32 -9.46 -5.06 -12.67
CA ALA A 32 -9.65 -4.32 -13.92
C ALA A 32 -10.20 -2.91 -13.72
N ASP A 33 -10.45 -2.48 -12.48
CA ASP A 33 -11.05 -1.17 -12.15
C ASP A 33 -10.01 -0.11 -11.79
N TRP A 34 -8.90 -0.09 -12.53
CA TRP A 34 -7.75 0.78 -12.28
C TRP A 34 -8.00 2.26 -12.59
N THR A 35 -9.09 2.56 -13.30
CA THR A 35 -9.56 3.92 -13.54
C THR A 35 -10.20 4.52 -12.29
N ALA A 36 -10.86 3.70 -11.46
CA ALA A 36 -11.46 4.16 -10.22
C ALA A 36 -10.41 4.26 -9.10
N SER A 37 -9.53 3.26 -8.97
CA SER A 37 -8.45 3.28 -7.99
C SER A 37 -7.31 2.33 -8.36
N GLY A 38 -6.09 2.63 -7.89
CA GLY A 38 -4.98 1.67 -7.93
C GLY A 38 -5.11 0.60 -6.84
N ARG A 39 -4.42 -0.54 -7.03
CA ARG A 39 -4.18 -1.47 -5.91
C ARG A 39 -3.12 -0.92 -4.98
N ASN A 40 -3.24 -1.26 -3.69
CA ASN A 40 -2.26 -0.89 -2.67
C ASN A 40 -0.85 -1.36 -3.05
N TYR A 41 0.14 -0.52 -2.72
CA TYR A 41 1.52 -0.72 -3.14
C TYR A 41 2.40 -0.92 -1.91
N LEU A 42 3.02 -2.09 -1.82
CA LEU A 42 3.69 -2.54 -0.59
C LEU A 42 4.73 -1.55 -0.04
N PRO A 43 5.61 -0.93 -0.85
CA PRO A 43 6.55 0.07 -0.34
C PRO A 43 5.89 1.28 0.33
N ILE A 44 4.73 1.72 -0.16
CA ILE A 44 3.99 2.84 0.47
C ILE A 44 3.45 2.37 1.82
N GLU A 45 2.76 1.23 1.86
CA GLU A 45 2.19 0.69 3.11
C GLU A 45 3.28 0.41 4.15
N GLN A 46 4.43 -0.14 3.74
CA GLN A 46 5.56 -0.39 4.64
C GLN A 46 6.13 0.91 5.20
N ARG A 47 6.28 1.95 4.39
CA ARG A 47 6.74 3.26 4.86
C ARG A 47 5.73 3.87 5.84
N MET A 48 4.44 3.81 5.51
CA MET A 48 3.38 4.26 6.40
C MET A 48 3.46 3.54 7.75
N CYS A 49 3.49 2.21 7.75
CA CYS A 49 3.50 1.40 8.97
C CYS A 49 4.79 1.53 9.80
N ASN A 50 5.95 1.59 9.15
CA ASN A 50 7.24 1.47 9.84
C ASN A 50 7.91 2.82 10.13
N GLU A 51 7.66 3.83 9.31
CA GLU A 51 8.35 5.13 9.43
C GLU A 51 7.42 6.23 9.94
N ILE A 52 6.12 6.16 9.63
CA ILE A 52 5.18 7.26 9.94
C ILE A 52 4.33 6.91 11.17
N MET A 53 3.62 5.78 11.12
CA MET A 53 2.70 5.35 12.18
C MET A 53 3.31 5.28 13.59
N PRO A 54 4.59 4.89 13.79
CA PRO A 54 5.19 4.88 15.14
C PRO A 54 5.30 6.27 15.80
N TYR A 55 5.29 7.34 15.00
CA TYR A 55 5.40 8.72 15.49
C TYR A 55 4.07 9.48 15.44
N VAL A 56 2.97 8.82 15.08
CA VAL A 56 1.67 9.48 14.96
C VAL A 56 1.27 10.10 16.29
N ALA A 57 1.01 11.40 16.22
CA ALA A 57 0.57 12.24 17.31
C ALA A 57 -0.34 13.33 16.75
N ASN A 58 -1.04 14.04 17.63
CA ASN A 58 -1.85 15.18 17.23
C ASN A 58 -0.95 16.27 16.60
N THR A 59 -1.30 16.70 15.39
CA THR A 59 -0.58 17.70 14.58
C THR A 59 -0.76 19.14 15.09
N HIS A 60 -1.47 19.33 16.20
CA HIS A 60 -1.75 20.65 16.79
C HIS A 60 -0.95 20.91 18.07
N THR A 61 0.04 20.08 18.38
CA THR A 61 0.87 20.20 19.58
C THR A 61 2.31 19.78 19.31
N ASP A 62 3.26 20.58 19.76
CA ASP A 62 4.71 20.39 19.64
C ASP A 62 5.37 20.04 20.99
N THR A 63 4.56 19.68 21.99
CA THR A 63 4.99 19.52 23.38
C THR A 63 5.84 18.28 23.64
N ASN A 64 5.90 17.34 22.70
CA ASN A 64 6.75 16.15 22.76
C ASN A 64 7.30 15.77 21.38
N SER A 65 8.25 14.83 21.34
CA SER A 65 8.98 14.45 20.13
C SER A 65 8.06 13.97 19.00
N THR A 66 7.00 13.20 19.30
CA THR A 66 6.05 12.72 18.30
C THR A 66 5.13 13.83 17.78
N GLY A 67 4.71 14.74 18.67
CA GLY A 67 3.90 15.91 18.31
C GLY A 67 4.65 16.88 17.39
N MET A 68 5.92 17.17 17.70
CA MET A 68 6.80 17.94 16.81
C MET A 68 6.98 17.26 15.46
N ALA A 69 7.27 15.95 15.46
CA ALA A 69 7.49 15.19 14.23
C ALA A 69 6.29 15.26 13.28
N MET A 70 5.05 15.28 13.80
CA MET A 70 3.84 15.36 12.97
C MET A 70 3.41 16.79 12.62
N THR A 71 3.71 17.77 13.48
CA THR A 71 3.36 19.19 13.26
C THR A 71 4.29 19.85 12.23
N TYR A 72 5.56 19.45 12.20
CA TYR A 72 6.59 20.03 11.34
C TYR A 72 7.03 19.12 10.16
N ALA A 73 6.32 18.01 9.93
CA ALA A 73 6.57 17.06 8.84
C ALA A 73 6.48 17.67 7.44
#